data_AF-A0A969EP46-F1
#
_entry.id   AF-A0A969EP46-F1
#
_cell.length_a   1.000
_cell.length_b   1.000
_cell.length_c   1.000
_cell.angle_alpha   90.00
_cell.angle_beta   90.00
_cell.angle_gamma   90.00
#
_symmetry.space_group_name_H-M   'P 1'
#
loop_
_entity.id
_entity.type
_entity.pdbx_description
1 polymer ?
#
loop_
_entity_poly.entity_id
_entity_poly.type
_entity_poly.pdbx_seq_one_letter_code
_entity_poly.pdbx_strand_id
1 'polypeptide(L)'
;MARSELSLASFAQNKVQGFALMKLIGIVLFVPILAYFAPDGWELAFGLVPTYWPMKVYWLLYAGETNIWLYLLIAVFYQSLVTVLLVRRFYKVLHR
;
A
#
# COMPACT_ATOMS: atom_id res chain seq x y z
N MET A 1 3.82 -39.77 1.96
CA MET A 1 2.81 -38.84 1.40
C MET A 1 2.43 -37.75 2.42
N ALA A 2 3.42 -37.10 3.05
CA ALA A 2 3.17 -36.11 4.12
C ALA A 2 4.35 -35.12 4.27
N ARG A 3 4.82 -34.51 3.17
CA ARG A 3 5.92 -33.51 3.21
C ARG A 3 5.60 -32.20 2.47
N SER A 4 4.45 -32.08 1.83
CA SER A 4 4.10 -30.93 0.97
C SER A 4 3.24 -29.87 1.66
N GLU A 5 2.78 -30.09 2.89
CA GLU A 5 1.77 -29.23 3.52
C GLU A 5 2.36 -28.05 4.32
N LEU A 6 3.64 -28.13 4.70
CA LEU A 6 4.33 -27.08 5.47
C LEU A 6 4.68 -25.81 4.66
N SER A 7 4.58 -25.85 3.34
CA SER A 7 4.92 -24.68 2.50
C SER A 7 3.80 -23.63 2.42
N LEU A 8 2.57 -23.99 2.80
CA LEU A 8 1.38 -23.11 2.70
C LEU A 8 0.97 -22.47 4.03
N ALA A 9 1.61 -22.84 5.14
CA ALA A 9 1.16 -22.51 6.50
C ALA A 9 1.84 -21.27 7.13
N SER A 10 2.85 -20.66 6.51
CA SER A 10 3.66 -19.62 7.19
C SER A 10 3.09 -18.19 7.12
N PHE A 11 2.03 -17.93 6.34
CA PHE A 11 1.49 -16.56 6.19
C PHE A 11 0.01 -16.34 6.52
N ALA A 12 -0.75 -17.39 6.81
CA ALA A 12 -2.10 -17.25 7.32
C ALA A 12 -2.38 -18.37 8.32
N GLN A 13 -2.87 -18.05 9.52
CA GLN A 13 -3.31 -19.10 10.46
C GLN A 13 -4.46 -19.94 9.86
N ASN A 14 -5.10 -19.46 8.78
CA ASN A 14 -5.96 -20.25 7.90
C ASN A 14 -6.16 -19.57 6.54
N LYS A 15 -6.39 -20.34 5.46
CA LYS A 15 -6.61 -19.82 4.09
C LYS A 15 -7.74 -18.78 4.00
N VAL A 16 -8.74 -18.87 4.88
CA VAL A 16 -9.87 -17.93 4.98
C VAL A 16 -9.41 -16.54 5.48
N GLN A 17 -8.47 -16.48 6.43
CA GLN A 17 -7.92 -15.20 6.92
C GLN A 17 -7.07 -14.51 5.86
N GLY A 18 -6.28 -15.29 5.09
CA GLY A 18 -5.53 -14.76 3.94
C GLY A 18 -6.47 -14.18 2.88
N PHE A 19 -7.59 -14.85 2.60
CA PHE A 19 -8.62 -14.35 1.70
C PHE A 19 -9.30 -13.07 2.22
N ALA A 20 -9.61 -13.00 3.52
CA ALA A 20 -10.14 -11.80 4.14
C ALA A 20 -9.16 -10.62 4.05
N LEU A 21 -7.86 -10.87 4.28
CA LEU A 21 -6.83 -9.84 4.15
C LEU A 21 -6.70 -9.32 2.71
N MET A 22 -6.75 -10.21 1.71
CA MET A 22 -6.74 -9.81 0.31
C MET A 22 -7.94 -8.93 -0.06
N LYS A 23 -9.14 -9.24 0.45
CA LYS A 23 -10.32 -8.36 0.27
C LYS A 23 -10.12 -6.99 0.89
N LEU A 24 -9.55 -6.92 2.08
CA LEU A 24 -9.25 -5.64 2.74
C LEU A 24 -8.22 -4.83 1.96
N ILE A 25 -7.17 -5.47 1.42
CA ILE A 25 -6.22 -4.81 0.51
C ILE A 25 -6.95 -4.24 -0.71
N GLY A 26 -7.91 -4.97 -1.27
CA GLY A 26 -8.76 -4.48 -2.35
C GLY A 26 -9.47 -3.17 -2.01
N ILE A 27 -9.98 -3.01 -0.77
CA ILE A 27 -10.60 -1.76 -0.31
C ILE A 27 -9.59 -0.60 -0.25
N VAL A 28 -8.35 -0.88 0.18
CA VAL A 28 -7.28 0.13 0.25
C VAL A 28 -6.96 0.70 -1.14
N LEU A 29 -7.13 -0.08 -2.21
CA LEU A 29 -6.93 0.40 -3.59
C LEU A 29 -7.99 1.43 -4.02
N PHE A 30 -9.17 1.46 -3.40
CA PHE A 30 -10.22 2.44 -3.71
C PHE A 30 -10.04 3.79 -3.01
N VAL A 31 -9.14 3.89 -2.03
CA VAL A 31 -8.94 5.13 -1.26
C VAL A 31 -8.59 6.35 -2.12
N PRO A 32 -7.74 6.26 -3.16
CA PRO A 32 -7.46 7.41 -4.01
C PRO A 32 -8.70 7.94 -4.75
N ILE A 33 -9.70 7.10 -5.01
CA ILE A 33 -10.97 7.54 -5.60
C ILE A 33 -11.73 8.43 -4.62
N LEU A 34 -11.77 8.07 -3.34
CA LEU A 34 -12.37 8.92 -2.30
C LEU A 34 -11.59 10.23 -2.14
N ALA A 35 -10.26 10.16 -2.17
CA ALA A 35 -9.39 11.33 -2.06
C ALA A 35 -9.58 12.31 -3.25
N TYR A 36 -9.92 11.82 -4.44
CA TYR A 36 -10.17 12.67 -5.61
C TYR A 36 -11.37 13.61 -5.44
N PHE A 37 -12.41 13.15 -4.73
CA PHE A 37 -13.61 13.96 -4.46
C PHE A 37 -13.49 14.78 -3.17
N ALA A 38 -12.36 14.73 -2.47
CA ALA A 38 -12.14 15.52 -1.28
C ALA A 38 -12.00 17.00 -1.65
N PRO A 39 -12.45 17.93 -0.77
CA PRO A 39 -12.19 19.35 -0.95
C PRO A 39 -10.68 19.65 -1.04
N ASP A 40 -10.32 20.74 -1.70
CA ASP A 40 -8.91 21.14 -1.86
C ASP A 40 -8.15 21.16 -0.53
N GLY A 41 -7.01 20.47 -0.49
CA GLY A 41 -6.16 20.31 0.68
C GLY A 41 -6.56 19.17 1.61
N TRP A 42 -7.83 18.75 1.62
CA TRP A 42 -8.29 17.62 2.44
C TRP A 42 -7.84 16.28 1.89
N GLU A 43 -7.51 16.19 0.61
CA GLU A 43 -7.00 14.96 0.01
C GLU A 43 -5.68 14.50 0.66
N LEU A 44 -4.90 15.43 1.25
CA LEU A 44 -3.65 15.13 1.95
C LEU A 44 -3.86 14.27 3.21
N ALA A 45 -5.06 14.29 3.80
CA ALA A 45 -5.39 13.40 4.93
C ALA A 45 -5.29 11.91 4.55
N PHE A 46 -5.41 11.59 3.26
CA PHE A 46 -5.25 10.23 2.75
C PHE A 46 -3.78 9.82 2.53
N GLY A 47 -2.81 10.67 2.86
CA GLY A 47 -1.38 10.40 2.71
C GLY A 47 -0.84 9.22 3.53
N LEU A 48 -1.60 8.72 4.50
CA LEU A 48 -1.29 7.48 5.22
C LEU A 48 -1.48 6.23 4.35
N VAL A 49 -2.30 6.32 3.30
CA VAL A 49 -2.55 5.20 2.43
C VAL A 49 -1.48 5.15 1.33
N PRO A 50 -0.74 4.04 1.17
CA PRO A 50 0.40 4.00 0.23
C PRO A 50 0.03 4.31 -1.23
N THR A 51 -1.19 3.98 -1.63
CA THR A 51 -1.68 4.23 -2.99
C THR A 51 -2.01 5.70 -3.28
N TYR A 52 -2.13 6.54 -2.25
CA TYR A 52 -2.44 7.95 -2.41
C TYR A 52 -1.33 8.72 -3.14
N TRP A 53 -0.08 8.59 -2.71
CA TRP A 53 1.02 9.40 -3.26
C TRP A 53 1.30 9.17 -4.74
N PRO A 54 1.34 7.91 -5.25
CA PRO A 54 1.44 7.66 -6.69
C PRO A 54 0.27 8.30 -7.46
N MET A 55 -0.95 8.25 -6.91
CA MET A 55 -2.11 8.86 -7.55
C MET A 55 -2.05 10.39 -7.56
N LYS A 56 -1.60 11.01 -6.47
CA LYS A 56 -1.40 12.47 -6.39
C LYS A 56 -0.40 12.95 -7.43
N VAL A 57 0.71 12.23 -7.60
CA VAL A 57 1.71 12.52 -8.65
C VAL A 57 1.08 12.39 -10.04
N TYR A 58 0.30 11.33 -10.29
CA TYR A 58 -0.42 11.16 -11.55
C TYR A 58 -1.38 12.33 -11.83
N TRP A 59 -2.17 12.78 -10.84
CA TRP A 59 -3.08 13.91 -11.01
C TRP A 59 -2.36 15.20 -11.36
N LEU A 60 -1.24 15.50 -10.68
CA LEU A 60 -0.45 16.69 -10.96
C LEU A 60 0.15 16.64 -12.39
N LEU A 61 0.69 15.48 -12.80
CA LEU A 61 1.17 15.27 -14.16
C LEU A 61 0.06 15.44 -15.20
N TYR A 62 -1.12 14.86 -14.94
CA TYR A 62 -2.28 14.97 -15.82
C TYR A 62 -2.80 16.42 -15.93
N ALA A 63 -2.72 17.19 -14.85
CA ALA A 63 -3.06 18.61 -14.83
C ALA A 63 -1.99 19.51 -15.48
N GLY A 64 -0.85 18.96 -15.90
CA GLY A 64 0.26 19.72 -16.51
C GLY A 64 1.11 20.50 -15.50
N GLU A 65 1.02 20.17 -14.21
CA GLU A 65 1.81 20.83 -13.16
C GLU A 65 3.30 20.54 -13.32
N THR A 66 4.12 21.58 -13.17
CA THR A 66 5.57 21.47 -13.35
C THR A 66 6.29 21.18 -12.03
N ASN A 67 5.71 21.57 -10.90
CA ASN A 67 6.32 21.42 -9.57
C ASN A 67 5.92 20.09 -8.89
N ILE A 68 6.20 18.97 -9.56
CA ILE A 68 5.85 17.63 -9.07
C ILE A 68 6.92 16.97 -8.21
N TRP A 69 8.15 17.49 -8.24
CA TRP A 69 9.33 16.83 -7.69
C TRP A 69 9.23 16.54 -6.20
N LEU A 70 8.61 17.45 -5.43
CA LEU A 70 8.35 17.24 -4.01
C LEU A 70 7.42 16.04 -3.77
N TYR A 71 6.30 15.97 -4.50
CA TYR A 71 5.33 14.88 -4.39
C TYR A 71 5.90 13.54 -4.86
N LEU A 72 6.73 13.57 -5.91
CA LEU A 72 7.45 12.40 -6.40
C LEU A 72 8.43 11.86 -5.36
N LEU A 73 9.20 12.75 -4.73
CA LEU A 73 10.14 12.36 -3.68
C LEU A 73 9.42 11.77 -2.46
N ILE A 74 8.30 12.38 -2.05
CA ILE A 74 7.45 11.82 -0.98
C ILE A 74 6.92 10.45 -1.39
N ALA A 75 6.42 10.28 -2.61
CA ALA A 75 5.90 9.00 -3.09
C ALA A 75 6.95 7.90 -3.03
N VAL A 76 8.16 8.16 -3.55
CA VAL A 76 9.27 7.20 -3.55
C VAL A 76 9.72 6.88 -2.14
N PHE A 77 9.89 7.90 -1.30
CA PHE A 77 10.34 7.72 0.09
C PHE A 77 9.31 6.93 0.91
N TYR A 78 8.04 7.32 0.83
CA TYR A 78 6.94 6.65 1.52
C TYR A 78 6.80 5.20 1.08
N GLN A 79 6.82 4.94 -0.24
CA GLN A 79 6.73 3.59 -0.78
C GLN A 79 7.91 2.71 -0.33
N SER A 80 9.12 3.27 -0.35
CA SER A 80 10.33 2.58 0.12
C SER A 80 10.25 2.26 1.61
N LEU A 81 9.80 3.23 2.43
CA LEU A 81 9.62 3.05 3.86
C LEU A 81 8.61 1.94 4.17
N VAL A 82 7.42 1.98 3.54
CA VAL A 82 6.38 0.97 3.72
C VAL A 82 6.90 -0.42 3.31
N THR A 83 7.56 -0.53 2.16
CA THR A 83 8.14 -1.81 1.71
C THR A 83 9.18 -2.34 2.69
N VAL A 84 10.11 -1.49 3.16
CA VAL A 84 11.14 -1.89 4.13
C VAL A 84 10.51 -2.33 5.45
N LEU A 85 9.49 -1.63 5.94
CA LEU A 85 8.78 -2.00 7.17
C LEU A 85 8.07 -3.36 7.02
N LEU A 86 7.39 -3.58 5.91
CA LEU A 86 6.71 -4.85 5.61
C LEU A 86 7.69 -6.01 5.49
N VAL A 87 8.81 -5.80 4.79
CA VAL A 87 9.88 -6.81 4.65
C VAL A 87 10.52 -7.13 6.00
N ARG A 88 10.83 -6.11 6.82
CA ARG A 88 11.35 -6.32 8.18
C ARG A 88 10.35 -7.10 9.05
N ARG A 89 9.05 -6.82 8.92
CA ARG A 89 8.00 -7.55 9.62
C ARG A 89 7.90 -8.99 9.15
N PHE A 90 7.94 -9.22 7.83
CA PHE A 90 7.94 -10.54 7.20
C PHE A 90 9.09 -11.41 7.74
N TYR A 91 10.32 -10.90 7.72
CA TYR A 91 11.48 -11.64 8.20
C TYR A 91 11.41 -11.98 9.70
N LYS A 92 10.93 -11.06 10.53
CA LYS A 92 10.73 -11.31 11.98
C LYS A 92 9.68 -12.38 12.26
N VAL A 93 8.66 -12.50 11.42
CA VAL A 93 7.61 -13.52 11.56
C VAL A 93 8.09 -14.88 11.04
N LEU A 94 8.85 -14.90 9.93
CA LEU A 94 9.34 -16.14 9.33
C LEU A 94 10.44 -16.83 10.14
N HIS A 95 11.26 -16.07 10.87
CA HIS A 95 12.35 -16.60 11.72
C HIS A 95 11.92 -16.86 13.18
N ARG A 96 10.61 -16.85 13.46
CA ARG A 96 10.02 -17.37 14.69
C ARG A 96 9.38 -18.72 14.40
#